data_AF-A0A932R5D3-F1
#
_entry.id   AF-A0A932R5D3-F1
#
_cell.length_a   1.000
_cell.length_b   1.000
_cell.length_c   1.000
_cell.angle_alpha   90.00
_cell.angle_beta   90.00
_cell.angle_gamma   90.00
#
_symmetry.space_group_name_H-M   'P 1'
#
loop_
_entity.id
_entity.type
_entity.pdbx_description
1 polymer ?
#
loop_
_entity_poly.entity_id
_entity_poly.type
_entity_poly.pdbx_seq_one_letter_code
_entity_poly.pdbx_strand_id
1 'polypeptide(L)' 'MKSYWSIPGPSKAPRLPCIAFNKPDGTCLSFMKIKKKGWDRFATRNTMFDRSHPEWGPAIELFMQKYAEAL' A
#
# COMPACT_ATOMS: atom_id res chain seq x y z
N MET A 1 1.21 -11.79 -6.03
CA MET A 1 1.44 -10.95 -4.84
C MET A 1 0.40 -11.34 -3.79
N LYS A 2 0.70 -11.32 -2.48
CA LYS A 2 -0.35 -11.58 -1.48
C LYS A 2 -1.35 -10.43 -1.54
N SER A 3 -2.64 -10.75 -1.68
CA SER A 3 -3.70 -9.73 -1.72
C SER A 3 -3.92 -9.17 -0.32
N TYR A 4 -4.09 -7.84 -0.23
CA TYR A 4 -4.42 -7.18 1.03
C TYR A 4 -5.82 -7.61 1.49
N TRP A 5 -5.96 -7.88 2.78
CA TRP A 5 -7.22 -8.34 3.35
C TRP A 5 -8.30 -7.26 3.25
N SER A 6 -9.54 -7.69 3.04
CA SER A 6 -10.69 -6.80 3.14
C SER A 6 -10.99 -6.50 4.60
N ILE A 7 -11.20 -5.23 4.91
CA ILE A 7 -11.67 -4.79 6.23
C ILE A 7 -13.21 -4.90 6.21
N PRO A 8 -13.83 -5.63 7.14
CA PRO A 8 -15.28 -5.74 7.20
C PRO A 8 -15.92 -4.40 7.59
N GLY A 9 -17.17 -4.18 7.17
CA GLY A 9 -17.92 -2.97 7.52
C GLY A 9 -18.19 -2.83 9.03
N PRO A 10 -18.60 -1.64 9.48
CA PRO A 10 -18.76 -1.32 10.90
C PRO A 10 -19.78 -2.21 11.62
N SER A 11 -20.78 -2.75 10.91
CA SER A 11 -21.76 -3.68 11.47
C SER A 11 -21.17 -5.00 11.96
N LYS A 12 -19.98 -5.37 11.45
CA LYS A 12 -19.25 -6.59 11.82
C LYS A 12 -18.01 -6.30 12.67
N ALA A 13 -17.85 -5.06 13.14
CA ALA A 13 -16.70 -4.68 13.95
C ALA A 13 -16.79 -5.30 15.36
N PRO A 14 -15.66 -5.80 15.92
CA PRO A 14 -15.62 -6.26 17.30
C PRO A 14 -15.93 -5.10 18.27
N ARG A 15 -16.78 -5.34 19.28
CA ARG A 15 -17.10 -4.36 20.35
C ARG A 15 -16.13 -4.48 21.52
N LEU A 16 -14.83 -4.52 21.20
CA LEU A 16 -13.74 -4.63 22.17
C LEU A 16 -12.84 -3.40 22.06
N PRO A 17 -12.09 -3.02 23.11
CA PRO A 17 -11.06 -1.99 23.01
C PRO A 17 -10.13 -2.28 21.83
N CYS A 18 -9.87 -1.27 21.00
CA CYS A 18 -9.10 -1.44 19.78
C CYS A 18 -8.20 -0.22 19.52
N ILE A 19 -7.20 -0.41 18.65
CA ILE A 19 -6.39 0.68 18.11
C ILE A 19 -7.08 1.16 16.84
N ALA A 20 -7.40 2.45 16.79
CA ALA A 20 -7.99 3.08 15.62
C ALA A 20 -6.92 3.83 14.81
N PHE A 21 -7.04 3.76 13.48
CA PHE A 21 -6.22 4.51 12.54
C PHE A 21 -7.12 5.26 11.57
N ASN A 22 -6.66 6.40 11.06
CA ASN A 22 -7.36 7.10 9.98
C ASN A 22 -7.37 6.21 8.73
N LYS A 23 -8.56 6.05 8.13
CA LYS A 23 -8.74 5.35 6.85
C LYS A 23 -8.83 6.39 5.73
N PRO A 24 -7.74 6.70 5.00
CA PRO A 24 -7.81 7.59 3.86
C PRO A 24 -8.73 7.01 2.78
N ASP A 25 -9.43 7.89 2.08
CA ASP A 25 -10.22 7.53 0.91
C ASP A 25 -9.33 7.58 -0.33
N GLY A 26 -9.20 6.45 -1.02
CA GLY A 26 -8.27 6.31 -2.13
C GLY A 26 -7.96 4.86 -2.47
N THR A 27 -6.89 4.67 -3.23
CA THR A 27 -6.48 3.36 -3.75
C THR A 27 -5.42 2.73 -2.84
N CYS A 28 -5.52 1.42 -2.61
CA CYS A 28 -4.49 0.64 -1.92
C CYS A 28 -3.25 0.51 -2.81
N LEU A 29 -2.11 1.03 -2.36
CA LEU A 29 -0.81 0.85 -2.99
C LEU A 29 0.08 -0.05 -2.12
N SER A 30 0.84 -0.93 -2.77
CA SER A 30 1.78 -1.86 -2.16
C SER A 30 3.15 -1.67 -2.79
N PHE A 31 4.15 -1.48 -1.94
CA PHE A 31 5.56 -1.37 -2.30
C PHE A 31 6.28 -2.57 -1.70
N MET A 32 7.04 -3.30 -2.50
CA MET A 32 7.71 -4.52 -2.05
C MET A 32 9.20 -4.46 -2.33
N LYS A 33 9.96 -4.65 -1.25
CA LYS A 33 11.42 -4.77 -1.24
C LYS A 33 11.83 -6.22 -1.48
N ILE A 34 12.67 -6.44 -2.47
CA ILE A 34 13.30 -7.73 -2.75
C ILE A 34 14.73 -7.66 -2.19
N LYS A 35 15.12 -8.64 -1.37
CA LYS A 35 16.42 -8.65 -0.66
C LYS A 35 17.64 -8.32 -1.52
N LYS A 36 17.65 -8.73 -2.79
CA LYS A 36 18.75 -8.50 -3.74
C LYS A 36 18.61 -7.27 -4.64
N LYS A 37 17.41 -6.70 -4.75
CA LYS A 37 17.11 -5.60 -5.71
C LYS A 37 16.63 -4.30 -5.04
N GLY A 38 16.36 -4.32 -3.74
CA GLY A 38 15.70 -3.21 -3.06
C GLY A 38 14.22 -3.12 -3.44
N TRP A 39 13.66 -1.92 -3.38
CA TRP A 39 12.27 -1.65 -3.75
C TRP A 39 12.09 -1.77 -5.27
N ASP A 40 11.41 -2.84 -5.70
CA ASP A 40 11.37 -3.27 -7.11
C ASP A 40 9.95 -3.51 -7.63
N ARG A 41 9.02 -3.90 -6.74
CA ARG A 41 7.66 -4.29 -7.12
C ARG A 41 6.63 -3.33 -6.52
N PHE A 42 5.86 -2.71 -7.40
CA PHE A 42 4.82 -1.74 -7.05
C PHE A 42 3.48 -2.17 -7.63
N ALA A 43 2.42 -2.08 -6.84
CA ALA A 43 1.13 -2.61 -7.22
C ALA A 43 -0.02 -1.90 -6.52
N THR A 44 -1.17 -1.83 -7.20
CA THR A 44 -2.45 -1.60 -6.55
C THR A 44 -2.95 -2.90 -5.93
N ARG A 45 -4.22 -2.92 -5.48
CA ARG A 45 -4.85 -4.15 -5.00
C ARG A 45 -4.83 -5.28 -6.04
N ASN A 46 -5.01 -4.95 -7.31
CA ASN A 46 -5.25 -5.93 -8.38
C ASN A 46 -4.20 -5.90 -9.50
N THR A 47 -3.40 -4.84 -9.61
CA THR A 47 -2.59 -4.58 -10.82
C THR A 47 -1.19 -4.09 -10.44
N MET A 48 -0.16 -4.65 -11.08
CA MET A 48 1.21 -4.13 -10.99
C MET A 48 1.32 -2.84 -11.78
N PHE A 49 2.13 -1.90 -11.32
CA PHE A 49 2.42 -0.68 -12.06
C PHE A 49 3.89 -0.28 -11.91
N ASP A 50 4.33 0.64 -12.75
CA ASP A 50 5.66 1.23 -12.71
C ASP A 50 5.58 2.75 -12.89
N ARG A 51 6.74 3.39 -13.06
CA ARG A 51 6.88 4.85 -13.19
C ARG A 51 6.17 5.43 -14.41
N SER A 52 5.94 4.63 -15.45
CA SER A 52 5.24 5.06 -16.66
C SER A 52 3.74 5.17 -16.46
N HIS A 53 3.18 4.59 -15.38
CA HIS A 53 1.76 4.65 -15.12
C HIS A 53 1.33 6.10 -14.83
N PRO A 54 0.36 6.66 -15.58
CA PRO A 54 0.05 8.08 -15.51
C PRO A 54 -0.44 8.53 -14.12
N GLU A 55 -1.26 7.70 -13.46
CA GLU A 55 -1.82 8.05 -12.15
C GLU A 55 -0.92 7.63 -10.97
N TRP A 56 -0.45 6.38 -10.96
CA TRP A 56 0.22 5.80 -9.79
C TRP A 56 1.75 5.84 -9.88
N GLY A 57 2.32 6.05 -11.08
CA GLY A 57 3.77 6.15 -11.28
C GLY A 57 4.44 7.20 -10.37
N PRO A 58 3.88 8.43 -10.23
CA PRO A 58 4.39 9.43 -9.31
C PRO A 58 4.44 8.99 -7.83
N ALA A 59 3.58 8.06 -7.42
CA ALA A 59 3.56 7.57 -6.04
C ALA A 59 4.82 6.75 -5.68
N ILE A 60 5.51 6.18 -6.67
CA ILE A 60 6.79 5.49 -6.47
C ILE A 60 7.83 6.48 -5.97
N GLU A 61 7.96 7.63 -6.61
CA GLU A 61 8.96 8.62 -6.22
C GLU A 61 8.65 9.23 -4.85
N LEU A 62 7.37 9.52 -4.58
CA LEU A 62 6.94 9.99 -3.25
C LEU A 62 7.25 8.96 -2.15
N PHE A 63 7.05 7.68 -2.42
CA PHE A 63 7.40 6.61 -1.49
C PHE A 63 8.92 6.52 -1.28
N MET A 64 9.70 6.56 -2.37
CA MET A 64 11.16 6.48 -2.31
C MET A 64 11.77 7.64 -1.53
N GLN A 65 11.25 8.85 -1.69
CA GLN A 65 11.75 10.04 -1.00
C GLN A 65 11.38 10.08 0.50
N LYS A 66 10.21 9.53 0.88
CA LYS A 66 9.68 9.70 2.23
C LYS A 66 9.85 8.48 3.13
N TYR A 67 9.79 7.27 2.59
CA TYR A 67 9.65 6.05 3.40
C TYR A 67 10.69 4.97 3.10
N ALA A 68 11.29 4.93 1.91
CA ALA A 68 12.10 3.79 1.48
C ALA A 68 13.38 3.55 2.30
N GLU A 69 13.94 4.58 2.93
CA GLU A 69 15.14 4.47 3.77
C GLU A 69 14.80 4.02 5.21
N ALA A 70 13.64 4.46 5.72
CA ALA A 70 13.18 4.12 7.07
C ALA A 70 12.57 2.71 7.19
N LEU A 71 12.38 2.00 6.06
CA LEU A 71 11.75 0.68 5.96
C LEU A 71 12.66 -0.38 5.30
#